data_AF-A0A7V4IL28-F1
#
_entry.id   AF-A0A7V4IL28-F1
#
_cell.length_a   1.000
_cell.length_b   1.000
_cell.length_c   1.000
_cell.angle_alpha   90.00
_cell.angle_beta   90.00
_cell.angle_gamma   90.00
#
_symmetry.space_group_name_H-M   'P 1'
#
loop_
_entity.id
_entity.type
_entity.pdbx_description
1 polymer ?
#
loop_
_entity_poly.entity_id
_entity_poly.type
_entity_poly.pdbx_seq_one_letter_code
_entity_poly.pdbx_strand_id
1 'polypeptide(L)'
;MAINFKQKLRDLIENSRLLPEEKDLWELFMMKSIPDEDEAVYEVVSESFENLQLLTDHLRDKILSMEKELGSGWQGITEDQAGFSREIDREDA
;
A
#
# COMPACT_ATOMS: atom_id res chain seq x y z
N MET A 1 -4.51 -28.06 3.46
CA MET A 1 -3.84 -26.80 3.86
C MET A 1 -4.63 -25.68 3.24
N ALA A 2 -5.12 -24.73 4.04
CA ALA A 2 -5.71 -23.51 3.48
C ALA A 2 -4.59 -22.68 2.84
N ILE A 3 -4.84 -22.13 1.65
CA ILE A 3 -3.89 -21.21 1.01
C ILE A 3 -3.93 -19.91 1.81
N ASN A 4 -2.77 -19.45 2.28
CA ASN A 4 -2.66 -18.16 2.94
C ASN A 4 -2.25 -17.11 1.90
N PHE A 5 -3.24 -16.49 1.25
CA PHE A 5 -3.01 -15.47 0.23
C PHE A 5 -2.35 -14.22 0.79
N LYS A 6 -2.63 -13.85 2.05
CA LYS A 6 -1.94 -12.74 2.74
C LYS A 6 -0.43 -12.97 2.82
N GLN A 7 0.00 -14.18 3.17
CA GLN A 7 1.43 -14.51 3.20
C GLN A 7 2.04 -14.48 1.80
N LYS A 8 1.34 -15.03 0.80
CA LYS A 8 1.82 -15.01 -0.59
C LYS A 8 1.93 -13.60 -1.15
N LEU A 9 0.98 -12.73 -0.80
CA LEU A 9 1.00 -11.31 -1.17
C LEU A 9 2.20 -10.64 -0.51
N ARG A 10 2.41 -10.82 0.80
CA ARG A 10 3.61 -10.31 1.49
C ARG A 10 4.91 -10.76 0.81
N ASP A 11 5.05 -12.06 0.54
CA ASP A 11 6.24 -12.59 -0.13
C ASP A 11 6.44 -11.95 -1.52
N LEU A 12 5.35 -11.74 -2.28
CA LEU A 12 5.39 -11.08 -3.58
C LEU A 12 5.87 -9.62 -3.47
N ILE A 13 5.33 -8.87 -2.51
CA ILE A 13 5.69 -7.46 -2.28
C ILE A 13 7.14 -7.35 -1.81
N GLU A 14 7.57 -8.17 -0.85
CA GLU A 14 8.94 -8.18 -0.34
C GLU A 14 9.96 -8.43 -1.45
N ASN A 15 9.67 -9.37 -2.35
CA ASN A 15 10.54 -9.75 -3.48
C ASN A 15 10.34 -8.88 -4.73
N SER A 16 9.40 -7.94 -4.71
CA SER A 16 9.16 -7.03 -5.83
C SER A 16 10.21 -5.91 -5.92
N ARG A 17 10.18 -5.22 -7.06
CA ARG A 17 11.00 -4.02 -7.33
C ARG A 17 10.37 -2.72 -6.81
N LEU A 18 9.29 -2.82 -6.04
CA LEU A 18 8.67 -1.66 -5.40
C LEU A 18 9.66 -0.96 -4.47
N LEU A 19 9.49 0.36 -4.36
CA LEU A 19 10.23 1.18 -3.41
C LEU A 19 9.85 0.82 -1.96
N PRO A 20 10.71 1.10 -0.97
CA PRO A 20 10.41 0.84 0.43
C PRO A 20 9.07 1.45 0.88
N GLU A 21 8.81 2.70 0.51
CA GLU A 21 7.53 3.36 0.77
C GLU A 21 6.34 2.58 0.18
N GLU A 22 6.44 2.14 -1.08
CA GLU A 22 5.37 1.39 -1.73
C GLU A 22 5.07 0.08 -0.99
N LYS A 23 6.10 -0.59 -0.46
CA LYS A 23 5.93 -1.80 0.37
C LYS A 23 5.21 -1.51 1.69
N ASP A 24 5.44 -0.35 2.30
CA ASP A 24 4.70 0.06 3.51
C ASP A 24 3.22 0.30 3.22
N LEU A 25 2.85 0.85 2.05
CA LEU A 25 1.44 0.98 1.63
C LEU A 25 0.75 -0.39 1.56
N TRP A 26 1.48 -1.40 1.09
CA TRP A 26 0.99 -2.77 1.04
C TRP A 26 0.83 -3.39 2.42
N GLU A 27 1.72 -3.11 3.38
CA GLU A 27 1.51 -3.53 4.77
C GLU A 27 0.28 -2.87 5.39
N LEU A 28 0.02 -1.58 5.11
CA LEU A 28 -1.22 -0.90 5.54
C LEU A 28 -2.47 -1.56 4.95
N PHE A 29 -2.44 -1.89 3.65
CA PHE A 29 -3.51 -2.64 3.00
C PHE A 29 -3.72 -3.99 3.70
N MET A 30 -2.64 -4.77 3.90
CA MET A 30 -2.70 -6.10 4.51
C MET A 30 -3.15 -6.09 5.99
N MET A 31 -2.97 -4.99 6.71
CA MET A 31 -3.51 -4.83 8.07
C MET A 31 -5.04 -4.70 8.09
N LYS A 32 -5.66 -4.27 6.98
CA LYS A 32 -7.11 -4.01 6.88
C LYS A 32 -7.85 -4.98 5.97
N SER A 33 -7.15 -5.63 5.05
CA SER A 33 -7.73 -6.55 4.08
C SER A 33 -8.35 -7.79 4.73
N ILE A 34 -9.48 -8.22 4.16
CA ILE A 34 -10.11 -9.49 4.49
C ILE A 34 -9.59 -10.62 3.57
N PRO A 35 -9.72 -11.91 3.95
CA PRO A 35 -9.17 -13.02 3.16
C PRO A 35 -9.59 -13.04 1.69
N ASP A 36 -10.84 -12.69 1.38
CA ASP A 36 -11.36 -12.64 0.01
C ASP A 36 -10.67 -11.53 -0.81
N GLU A 37 -10.34 -10.39 -0.17
CA GLU A 37 -9.59 -9.31 -0.80
C GLU A 37 -8.12 -9.71 -1.01
N ASP A 38 -7.51 -10.39 -0.04
CA ASP A 38 -6.13 -10.89 -0.18
C ASP A 38 -5.99 -11.83 -1.37
N GLU A 39 -6.96 -12.73 -1.57
CA GLU A 39 -7.01 -13.65 -2.71
C GLU A 39 -7.15 -12.90 -4.04
N ALA A 40 -8.19 -12.07 -4.17
CA ALA A 40 -8.46 -11.33 -5.40
C ALA A 40 -7.30 -10.40 -5.79
N VAL A 41 -6.71 -9.71 -4.81
CA VAL A 41 -5.59 -8.80 -5.04
C VAL A 41 -4.34 -9.58 -5.41
N TYR A 42 -4.04 -10.69 -4.71
CA TYR A 42 -2.90 -11.54 -5.06
C TYR A 42 -2.99 -12.07 -6.49
N GLU A 43 -4.15 -12.58 -6.90
CA GLU A 43 -4.35 -13.08 -8.26
C GLU A 43 -3.98 -12.00 -9.29
N VAL A 44 -4.53 -10.79 -9.15
CA VAL A 44 -4.29 -9.69 -10.08
C VAL A 44 -2.82 -9.24 -10.11
N VAL A 45 -2.20 -9.01 -8.95
CA VAL A 45 -0.82 -8.47 -8.91
C VAL A 45 0.24 -9.52 -9.24
N SER A 46 -0.08 -10.81 -9.13
CA SER A 46 0.81 -11.89 -9.50
C SER A 46 0.94 -12.09 -11.02
N GLU A 47 -0.02 -11.59 -11.81
CA GLU A 47 -0.02 -11.73 -13.27
C GLU A 47 1.08 -10.89 -13.94
N SER A 48 1.35 -9.69 -13.42
CA SER A 48 2.37 -8.81 -13.98
C SER A 48 2.84 -7.74 -13.00
N PHE A 49 4.07 -7.27 -13.20
CA PHE A 49 4.59 -6.11 -12.46
C PHE A 49 3.81 -4.82 -12.78
N GLU A 50 3.24 -4.71 -13.99
CA GLU A 50 2.38 -3.57 -14.36
C GLU A 50 1.12 -3.53 -13.49
N ASN A 51 0.46 -4.68 -13.29
CA ASN A 51 -0.70 -4.76 -12.39
C ASN A 51 -0.31 -4.40 -10.95
N LEU A 52 0.85 -4.88 -10.49
CA LEU A 52 1.37 -4.52 -9.17
C LEU A 52 1.57 -3.01 -9.04
N GLN A 53 2.19 -2.37 -10.03
CA GLN A 53 2.44 -0.92 -10.02
C GLN A 53 1.13 -0.13 -10.06
N LEU A 54 0.19 -0.50 -10.93
CA LEU A 54 -1.12 0.15 -11.04
C LEU A 54 -1.90 0.09 -9.72
N LEU A 55 -1.90 -1.06 -9.05
CA LEU A 55 -2.57 -1.19 -7.76
C LEU A 55 -1.84 -0.42 -6.66
N THR A 56 -0.52 -0.36 -6.72
CA THR A 56 0.30 0.44 -5.79
C THR A 56 -0.03 1.93 -5.93
N ASP A 57 -0.12 2.44 -7.16
CA ASP A 57 -0.50 3.82 -7.42
C ASP A 57 -1.94 4.10 -6.95
N HIS A 58 -2.85 3.16 -7.16
CA HIS A 58 -4.23 3.27 -6.65
C HIS A 58 -4.29 3.31 -5.11
N LEU A 59 -3.48 2.50 -4.42
CA LEU A 59 -3.38 2.53 -2.96
C LEU A 59 -2.85 3.89 -2.46
N ARG A 60 -1.82 4.42 -3.13
CA ARG A 60 -1.26 5.74 -2.83
C ARG A 60 -2.32 6.84 -2.99
N ASP A 61 -3.02 6.87 -4.12
CA ASP A 61 -4.08 7.85 -4.40
C ASP A 61 -5.22 7.78 -3.39
N LYS A 62 -5.62 6.57 -2.99
CA LYS A 62 -6.67 6.35 -2.00
C LYS A 62 -6.26 6.91 -0.64
N ILE A 63 -5.01 6.69 -0.21
CA ILE A 63 -4.49 7.22 1.05
C ILE A 63 -4.45 8.76 1.00
N LEU A 64 -3.94 9.34 -0.08
CA LEU A 64 -3.93 10.80 -0.27
C LEU A 64 -5.34 11.41 -0.30
N SER A 65 -6.31 10.72 -0.90
CA SER A 65 -7.71 11.14 -0.88
C SER A 65 -8.29 11.09 0.53
N MET A 66 -8.00 10.03 1.28
CA MET A 66 -8.47 9.89 2.66
C MET A 66 -7.84 10.94 3.59
N GLU A 67 -6.58 11.31 3.40
CA GLU A 67 -5.95 12.43 4.12
C GLU A 67 -6.64 13.77 3.84
N LYS A 68 -7.00 14.02 2.57
CA LYS A 68 -7.75 15.22 2.15
C LYS A 68 -9.17 15.28 2.70
N GLU A 69 -9.85 14.13 2.79
CA GLU A 69 -11.24 14.05 3.27
C GLU A 69 -11.36 14.07 4.80
N LEU A 70 -10.38 13.51 5.52
CA LEU A 70 -10.45 13.33 6.97
C LEU A 70 -9.64 14.35 7.78
N GLY A 71 -9.10 15.40 7.14
CA GLY A 71 -8.40 16.55 7.73
C GLY A 71 -7.98 16.34 9.19
N SER A 72 -6.73 15.93 9.39
CA SER A 72 -6.07 15.55 10.67
C SER A 72 -6.37 14.18 11.29
N GLY A 73 -7.36 13.42 10.80
CA GLY A 73 -7.71 12.09 11.36
C GLY A 73 -6.69 10.98 11.13
N TRP A 74 -5.75 11.15 10.18
CA TRP A 74 -4.71 10.16 9.85
C TRP A 74 -3.37 10.38 10.56
N GLN A 75 -3.21 11.48 11.31
CA GLN A 75 -1.97 11.76 12.04
C GLN A 75 -1.55 10.60 12.96
N GLY A 76 -2.51 9.88 13.56
CA GLY A 76 -2.21 8.73 14.42
C GLY A 76 -1.73 7.44 13.73
N ILE A 77 -1.89 7.31 12.41
CA ILE A 77 -1.34 6.16 11.65
C ILE A 77 0.01 6.53 11.04
N THR A 78 0.19 7.80 10.63
CA THR A 78 1.46 8.32 10.12
C THR A 78 2.47 8.67 11.22
N GLU A 79 2.04 8.92 12.47
CA GLU A 79 2.95 9.24 13.59
C GLU A 79 3.79 8.03 14.04
N ASP A 80 3.32 6.80 13.85
CA ASP A 80 4.13 5.58 14.05
C ASP A 80 5.09 5.31 12.87
N GLN A 81 4.88 5.98 11.73
CA GLN A 81 5.71 5.93 10.52
C GLN A 81 6.11 7.33 10.02
N ALA A 82 6.65 8.16 10.91
CA ALA A 82 7.04 9.56 10.65
C ALA A 82 8.15 9.78 9.58
N GLY A 83 8.38 8.82 8.69
CA GLY A 83 9.24 8.93 7.50
C GLY A 83 8.48 9.27 6.21
N PHE A 84 7.17 9.06 6.14
CA PHE A 84 6.45 9.10 4.86
C PHE A 84 6.14 10.51 4.34
N SER A 85 5.92 11.48 5.22
CA SER A 85 5.40 12.80 4.83
C SER A 85 6.47 13.86 4.56
N ARG A 86 7.77 13.50 4.45
CA ARG A 86 8.85 14.51 4.39
C ARG A 86 9.37 14.86 3.00
N GLU A 87 8.69 14.46 1.92
CA GLU A 87 9.21 14.68 0.56
C GLU A 87 8.14 15.09 -0.48
N ILE A 88 7.17 15.93 -0.08
CA ILE A 88 6.32 16.65 -1.05
C ILE A 88 6.18 18.12 -0.60
N ASP A 89 7.30 18.78 -0.28
CA ASP A 89 7.30 20.22 0.00
C ASP A 89 8.61 20.83 -0.49
N ARG A 90 8.74 20.93 -1.82
CA ARG A 90 9.62 21.88 -2.54
C ARG A 90 9.47 21.68 -4.05
N GLU A 91 8.54 22.41 -4.65
CA GLU A 91 8.76 23.17 -5.88
C GLU A 91 7.47 23.90 -6.23
N ASP A 92 7.35 25.13 -5.74
CA ASP A 92 6.70 26.25 -6.43
C ASP A 92 6.99 27.51 -5.60
N ALA A 93 8.11 28.15 -5.91
CA ALA A 93 8.52 29.47 -5.44
C ALA A 93 8.69 30.40 -6.65
#